data_AF-A0A6U3BFP1-F1
#
_entry.id   AF-A0A6U3BFP1-F1
#
_cell.length_a   1.000
_cell.length_b   1.000
_cell.length_c   1.000
_cell.angle_alpha   90.00
_cell.angle_beta   90.00
_cell.angle_gamma   90.00
#
_symmetry.space_group_name_H-M   'P 1'
#
loop_
_entity.id
_entity.type
_entity.pdbx_description
1 polymer ?
#
loop_
_entity_poly.entity_id
_entity_poly.type
_entity_poly.pdbx_seq_one_letter_code
_entity_poly.pdbx_strand_id
1 'polypeptide(L)'
;WALHSRGIKDYVGSDVARGSLKDAAIRARGMRTKLKNCTFTCADLGHDVPGRLRSSKQKHMQKLLTWSLENEPPHASGEPEFKMLRGGGIRADQMFDVVSIQFAIHYMMQTRQRARRFFHTVSQLLEVGGNLVCTTIDARVVIGHLMNLGENLHFDDESKEPIEIKVGAGACRIRFERDIVKKIVNCSSDGTDISEDLFGLEYTFTLVEGSDHGAGVGDAVNLPEWLIPIPVLTALANEVGLELDYAQNFHEFFSKRKDPSLNSGAHSSLYSMKVLNRNGSISPDEWEISRLYCAIKFCKVREPKVQLEDENDEYAFSDDEDDDFEVDPKLKMKLTPMAMMKAKKVAGNDAWQESSAEEKTRLMEIELRKLAKAMG
;
A
#
# COMPACT_ATOMS: atom_id res chain seq x y z
N TRP A 1 -6.49 15.00 -9.53
CA TRP A 1 -6.93 13.68 -10.00
C TRP A 1 -6.26 13.28 -11.32
N ALA A 2 -6.07 14.16 -12.32
CA ALA A 2 -4.88 14.15 -13.22
C ALA A 2 -4.88 15.37 -14.14
N LEU A 3 -3.68 15.79 -14.57
CA LEU A 3 -3.45 16.85 -15.56
C LEU A 3 -2.95 16.25 -16.89
N HIS A 4 -3.49 15.11 -17.31
CA HIS A 4 -3.11 14.52 -18.59
C HIS A 4 -3.95 15.14 -19.70
N SER A 5 -3.32 15.58 -20.79
CA SER A 5 -3.98 16.26 -21.92
C SER A 5 -5.05 15.40 -22.60
N ARG A 6 -4.90 14.07 -22.54
CA ARG A 6 -5.89 13.09 -23.06
C ARG A 6 -7.01 12.75 -22.07
N GLY A 7 -6.97 13.29 -20.85
CA GLY A 7 -7.84 12.89 -19.75
C GLY A 7 -7.51 11.49 -19.21
N ILE A 8 -8.25 11.08 -18.17
CA ILE A 8 -8.29 9.69 -17.69
C ILE A 8 -9.60 9.09 -18.15
N LYS A 9 -9.53 7.93 -18.80
CA LYS A 9 -10.72 7.17 -19.21
C LYS A 9 -11.24 6.31 -18.07
N ASP A 10 -10.37 5.46 -17.54
CA ASP A 10 -10.65 4.46 -16.51
C ASP A 10 -9.75 4.72 -15.30
N TYR A 11 -10.36 4.88 -14.12
CA TYR A 11 -9.65 5.09 -12.86
C TYR A 11 -10.02 3.98 -11.86
N VAL A 12 -9.02 3.30 -11.32
CA VAL A 12 -9.21 2.35 -10.22
C VAL A 12 -8.36 2.80 -9.05
N GLY A 13 -9.00 3.13 -7.93
CA GLY A 13 -8.34 3.39 -6.66
C GLY A 13 -8.41 2.16 -5.76
N SER A 14 -7.31 1.83 -5.10
CA SER A 14 -7.27 0.76 -4.12
C SER A 14 -6.60 1.23 -2.84
N ASP A 15 -7.17 0.83 -1.71
CA ASP A 15 -6.68 1.16 -0.37
C ASP A 15 -7.15 0.05 0.59
N VAL A 16 -6.42 -0.18 1.67
CA VAL A 16 -6.80 -1.10 2.75
C VAL A 16 -7.86 -0.48 3.66
N ALA A 17 -7.87 0.85 3.79
CA ALA A 17 -8.78 1.60 4.65
C ALA A 17 -10.11 1.90 3.94
N ARG A 18 -11.16 1.15 4.28
CA ARG A 18 -12.51 1.35 3.74
C ARG A 18 -13.05 2.78 3.97
N GLY A 19 -12.71 3.42 5.09
CA GLY A 19 -13.09 4.81 5.37
C GLY A 19 -12.54 5.78 4.32
N SER A 20 -11.26 5.67 4.01
CA SER A 20 -10.59 6.48 2.97
C SER A 20 -11.23 6.29 1.59
N LEU A 21 -11.64 5.06 1.25
CA LEU A 21 -12.32 4.76 0.00
C LEU A 21 -13.74 5.35 -0.05
N LYS A 22 -14.47 5.39 1.06
CA LYS A 22 -15.78 6.07 1.14
C LYS A 22 -15.62 7.57 0.89
N ASP A 23 -14.65 8.21 1.51
CA ASP A 23 -14.37 9.63 1.28
C ASP A 23 -13.94 9.90 -0.17
N ALA A 24 -13.14 8.99 -0.75
CA ALA A 24 -12.75 9.05 -2.16
C ALA A 24 -13.96 8.90 -3.09
N ALA A 25 -14.89 7.99 -2.81
CA ALA A 25 -16.13 7.80 -3.55
C ALA A 25 -17.04 9.04 -3.49
N ILE A 26 -17.19 9.67 -2.33
CA ILE A 26 -17.93 10.93 -2.17
C ILE A 26 -17.30 12.03 -3.04
N ARG A 27 -15.97 12.18 -3.01
CA ARG A 27 -15.25 13.13 -3.88
C ARG A 27 -15.43 12.81 -5.36
N ALA A 28 -15.41 11.54 -5.74
CA ALA A 28 -15.57 11.10 -7.13
C ALA A 28 -16.96 11.44 -7.69
N ARG A 29 -18.03 11.34 -6.89
CA ARG A 29 -19.38 11.78 -7.30
C ARG A 29 -19.39 13.24 -7.76
N GLY A 30 -18.71 14.13 -7.03
CA GLY A 30 -18.57 15.55 -7.40
C GLY A 30 -17.75 15.80 -8.66
N MET A 31 -17.07 14.78 -9.19
CA MET A 31 -16.22 14.85 -10.38
C MET A 31 -16.70 13.96 -11.52
N ARG A 32 -17.96 13.50 -11.50
CA ARG A 32 -18.52 12.58 -12.52
C ARG A 32 -18.37 13.08 -13.97
N THR A 33 -18.30 14.39 -14.20
CA THR A 33 -18.04 14.96 -15.54
C THR A 33 -16.61 14.76 -16.03
N LYS A 34 -15.66 14.56 -15.11
CA LYS A 34 -14.22 14.37 -15.38
C LYS A 34 -13.79 12.91 -15.25
N LEU A 35 -14.43 12.15 -14.36
CA LEU A 35 -14.19 10.73 -14.13
C LEU A 35 -15.41 9.95 -14.64
N LYS A 36 -15.30 9.39 -15.84
CA LYS A 36 -16.39 8.60 -16.44
C LYS A 36 -16.50 7.23 -15.80
N ASN A 37 -15.37 6.53 -15.73
CA ASN A 37 -15.27 5.18 -15.20
C ASN A 37 -14.34 5.23 -13.98
N CYS A 38 -14.91 5.03 -12.79
CA CYS A 38 -14.20 5.15 -11.52
C CYS A 38 -14.62 4.05 -10.56
N THR A 39 -13.67 3.20 -10.19
CA THR A 39 -13.86 2.08 -9.26
C THR A 39 -12.96 2.27 -8.05
N PHE A 40 -13.47 1.96 -6.87
CA PHE A 40 -12.73 1.94 -5.62
C PHE A 40 -12.83 0.57 -4.97
N THR A 41 -11.69 -0.05 -4.68
CA THR A 41 -11.62 -1.44 -4.22
C THR A 41 -10.80 -1.53 -2.95
N CYS A 42 -11.42 -2.07 -1.90
CA CYS A 42 -10.75 -2.39 -0.64
C CYS A 42 -9.86 -3.62 -0.87
N ALA A 43 -8.55 -3.42 -0.85
CA ALA A 43 -7.59 -4.51 -1.06
C ALA A 43 -6.26 -4.19 -0.37
N ASP A 44 -5.66 -5.21 0.24
CA ASP A 44 -4.27 -5.20 0.65
C ASP A 44 -3.41 -5.72 -0.50
N LEU A 45 -2.76 -4.82 -1.25
CA LEU A 45 -1.98 -5.20 -2.44
C LEU A 45 -0.72 -6.04 -2.12
N GLY A 46 -0.36 -6.21 -0.84
CA GLY A 46 0.67 -7.17 -0.41
C GLY A 46 0.14 -8.61 -0.29
N HIS A 47 -1.17 -8.83 -0.38
CA HIS A 47 -1.83 -10.13 -0.18
C HIS A 47 -2.90 -10.46 -1.22
N ASP A 48 -3.78 -9.50 -1.49
CA ASP A 48 -4.90 -9.59 -2.42
C ASP A 48 -4.42 -9.45 -3.86
N VAL A 49 -5.21 -10.03 -4.78
CA VAL A 49 -4.89 -10.03 -6.22
C VAL A 49 -6.08 -9.49 -7.03
N PRO A 50 -6.25 -8.16 -7.11
CA PRO A 50 -7.31 -7.55 -7.91
C PRO A 50 -7.16 -7.89 -9.40
N GLY A 51 -8.28 -8.21 -10.07
CA GLY A 51 -8.34 -8.45 -11.51
C GLY A 51 -7.62 -9.70 -12.02
N ARG A 52 -6.98 -10.51 -11.18
CA ARG A 52 -6.23 -11.70 -11.60
C ARG A 52 -6.53 -12.89 -10.68
N LEU A 53 -6.14 -14.08 -11.12
CA LEU A 53 -6.19 -15.30 -10.30
C LEU A 53 -4.99 -15.29 -9.34
N ARG A 54 -5.21 -15.72 -8.09
CA ARG A 54 -4.10 -15.84 -7.10
C ARG A 54 -3.06 -16.88 -7.52
N SER A 55 -3.55 -17.97 -8.09
CA SER A 55 -2.75 -19.08 -8.61
C SER A 55 -3.45 -19.74 -9.81
N SER A 56 -2.70 -20.50 -10.59
CA SER A 56 -3.20 -21.28 -11.74
C SER A 56 -4.23 -22.36 -11.35
N LYS A 57 -4.28 -22.73 -10.06
CA LYS A 57 -5.20 -23.72 -9.50
C LYS A 57 -6.61 -23.14 -9.22
N GLN A 58 -6.71 -21.82 -9.05
CA GLN A 58 -7.98 -21.14 -8.75
C GLN A 58 -8.83 -21.02 -10.01
N LYS A 59 -10.11 -21.41 -9.92
CA LYS A 59 -11.07 -21.30 -11.05
C LYS A 59 -11.59 -19.88 -11.23
N HIS A 60 -11.57 -19.08 -10.17
CA HIS A 60 -12.19 -17.77 -10.15
C HIS A 60 -11.31 -16.74 -9.45
N MET A 61 -11.49 -15.47 -9.82
CA MET A 61 -10.83 -14.35 -9.13
C MET A 61 -11.45 -14.12 -7.75
N GLN A 62 -10.62 -13.71 -6.80
CA GLN A 62 -11.03 -13.31 -5.45
C GLN A 62 -12.15 -12.25 -5.51
N LYS A 63 -13.13 -12.35 -4.61
CA LYS A 63 -14.13 -11.29 -4.40
C LYS A 63 -13.54 -10.22 -3.49
N LEU A 64 -13.62 -8.95 -3.90
CA LEU A 64 -13.13 -7.81 -3.11
C LEU A 64 -14.23 -6.78 -2.92
N LEU A 65 -14.22 -6.11 -1.77
CA LEU A 65 -15.22 -5.11 -1.42
C LEU A 65 -15.02 -3.85 -2.28
N THR A 66 -15.95 -3.59 -3.18
CA THR A 66 -15.78 -2.66 -4.30
C THR A 66 -16.96 -1.72 -4.46
N TRP A 67 -16.69 -0.49 -4.84
CA TRP A 67 -17.66 0.51 -5.27
C TRP A 67 -17.32 0.99 -6.67
N SER A 68 -18.33 1.25 -7.51
CA SER A 68 -18.14 1.87 -8.83
C SER A 68 -19.11 3.02 -9.01
N LEU A 69 -18.59 4.13 -9.51
CA LEU A 69 -19.37 5.32 -9.86
C LEU A 69 -20.43 5.02 -10.93
N GLU A 70 -20.14 4.06 -11.82
CA GLU A 70 -21.03 3.68 -12.93
C GLU A 70 -22.34 3.06 -12.44
N ASN A 71 -22.27 2.34 -11.31
CA ASN A 71 -23.41 1.67 -10.69
C ASN A 71 -24.28 2.61 -9.84
N GLU A 72 -23.84 3.87 -9.69
CA GLU A 72 -24.56 4.85 -8.89
C GLU A 72 -25.52 5.71 -9.73
N PRO A 73 -26.68 6.10 -9.17
CA PRO A 73 -27.55 7.04 -9.83
C PRO A 73 -26.88 8.44 -9.97
N PRO A 74 -27.24 9.24 -11.01
CA PRO A 74 -26.59 10.53 -11.30
C PRO A 74 -26.57 11.55 -10.15
N HIS A 75 -27.49 11.41 -9.19
CA HIS A 75 -27.66 12.32 -8.04
C HIS A 75 -27.63 11.56 -6.72
N ALA A 76 -26.88 10.46 -6.65
CA ALA A 76 -26.71 9.70 -5.41
C ALA A 76 -26.22 10.59 -4.27
N SER A 77 -26.98 10.61 -3.18
CA SER A 77 -26.64 11.26 -1.92
C SER A 77 -26.58 10.20 -0.81
N GLY A 78 -25.70 10.41 0.17
CA GLY A 78 -25.54 9.49 1.31
C GLY A 78 -24.24 8.70 1.26
N GLU A 79 -24.13 7.67 2.09
CA GLU A 79 -22.91 6.88 2.20
C GLU A 79 -22.72 5.96 0.98
N PRO A 80 -21.53 5.90 0.35
CA PRO A 80 -21.25 4.97 -0.74
C PRO A 80 -21.36 3.50 -0.29
N GLU A 81 -22.13 2.71 -1.03
CA GLU A 81 -22.36 1.29 -0.73
C GLU A 81 -21.35 0.42 -1.49
N PHE A 82 -20.44 -0.24 -0.75
CA PHE A 82 -19.49 -1.18 -1.32
C PHE A 82 -20.05 -2.60 -1.31
N LYS A 83 -19.79 -3.36 -2.39
CA LYS A 83 -20.28 -4.73 -2.58
C LYS A 83 -19.14 -5.67 -2.94
N MET A 84 -19.26 -6.94 -2.57
CA MET A 84 -18.27 -7.95 -2.94
C MET A 84 -18.35 -8.25 -4.43
N LEU A 85 -17.31 -7.90 -5.19
CA LEU A 85 -17.22 -8.12 -6.63
C LEU A 85 -16.00 -8.96 -6.99
N ARG A 86 -16.16 -9.92 -7.90
CA ARG A 86 -15.04 -10.72 -8.43
C ARG A 86 -14.00 -9.81 -9.09
N GLY A 87 -12.73 -10.08 -8.82
CA GLY A 87 -11.61 -9.29 -9.32
C GLY A 87 -11.57 -7.85 -8.81
N GLY A 88 -12.42 -7.50 -7.83
CA GLY A 88 -12.49 -6.14 -7.32
C GLY A 88 -12.93 -5.11 -8.36
N GLY A 89 -13.84 -5.51 -9.28
CA GLY A 89 -14.31 -4.63 -10.36
C GLY A 89 -13.32 -4.44 -11.51
N ILE A 90 -12.18 -5.13 -11.50
CA ILE A 90 -11.21 -5.15 -12.59
C ILE A 90 -11.45 -6.42 -13.42
N ARG A 91 -11.60 -6.26 -14.74
CA ARG A 91 -11.79 -7.40 -15.65
C ARG A 91 -10.48 -8.15 -15.88
N ALA A 92 -10.56 -9.45 -16.17
CA ALA A 92 -9.38 -10.30 -16.36
C ALA A 92 -8.47 -9.84 -17.52
N ASP A 93 -9.04 -9.22 -18.54
CA ASP A 93 -8.36 -8.65 -19.72
C ASP A 93 -8.08 -7.15 -19.58
N GLN A 94 -8.50 -6.51 -18.48
CA GLN A 94 -8.26 -5.09 -18.26
C GLN A 94 -6.81 -4.85 -17.84
N MET A 95 -6.19 -3.86 -18.47
CA MET A 95 -4.82 -3.44 -18.26
C MET A 95 -4.77 -1.91 -18.06
N PHE A 96 -3.65 -1.42 -17.54
CA PHE A 96 -3.44 -0.02 -17.20
C PHE A 96 -2.15 0.50 -17.86
N ASP A 97 -2.21 1.76 -18.33
CA ASP A 97 -1.03 2.48 -18.82
C ASP A 97 -0.13 2.95 -17.66
N VAL A 98 -0.73 3.21 -16.50
CA VAL A 98 -0.06 3.78 -15.32
C VAL A 98 -0.59 3.15 -14.04
N VAL A 99 0.31 2.68 -13.20
CA VAL A 99 0.04 2.36 -11.78
C VAL A 99 0.77 3.40 -10.94
N SER A 100 0.03 4.02 -10.02
CA SER A 100 0.54 5.10 -9.16
C SER A 100 0.37 4.73 -7.69
N ILE A 101 1.47 4.58 -6.96
CA ILE A 101 1.47 4.28 -5.52
C ILE A 101 2.23 5.37 -4.76
N GLN A 102 1.48 6.32 -4.20
CA GLN A 102 2.05 7.51 -3.57
C GLN A 102 2.11 7.30 -2.06
N PHE A 103 3.32 7.41 -1.48
CA PHE A 103 3.56 7.29 -0.02
C PHE A 103 3.02 6.00 0.60
N ALA A 104 3.07 4.87 -0.11
CA ALA A 104 2.54 3.60 0.40
C ALA A 104 3.36 2.37 0.03
N ILE A 105 4.33 2.47 -0.89
CA ILE A 105 5.07 1.28 -1.36
C ILE A 105 5.94 0.65 -0.26
N HIS A 106 6.36 1.42 0.75
CA HIS A 106 7.09 0.89 1.91
C HIS A 106 6.27 -0.12 2.70
N TYR A 107 4.93 -0.03 2.74
CA TYR A 107 4.09 -1.02 3.42
C TYR A 107 4.16 -2.43 2.79
N MET A 108 4.65 -2.53 1.54
CA MET A 108 4.85 -3.80 0.85
C MET A 108 6.16 -4.48 1.26
N MET A 109 7.10 -3.73 1.86
CA MET A 109 8.46 -4.20 2.18
C MET A 109 8.57 -4.87 3.55
N GLN A 110 7.45 -5.06 4.26
CA GLN A 110 7.39 -5.80 5.53
C GLN A 110 8.00 -7.20 5.41
N THR A 111 7.68 -7.92 4.33
CA THR A 111 8.25 -9.24 4.02
C THR A 111 8.54 -9.36 2.53
N ARG A 112 9.48 -10.24 2.16
CA ARG A 112 9.75 -10.54 0.76
C ARG A 112 8.51 -11.03 0.02
N GLN A 113 7.70 -11.89 0.65
CA GLN A 113 6.49 -12.44 0.04
C GLN A 113 5.49 -11.34 -0.32
N ARG A 114 5.23 -10.39 0.59
CA ARG A 114 4.34 -9.24 0.33
C ARG A 114 4.85 -8.38 -0.82
N ALA A 115 6.15 -8.08 -0.82
CA ALA A 115 6.76 -7.28 -1.87
C ALA A 115 6.65 -7.96 -3.25
N ARG A 116 6.98 -9.26 -3.34
CA ARG A 116 6.85 -10.03 -4.58
C ARG A 116 5.41 -10.12 -5.05
N ARG A 117 4.46 -10.38 -4.15
CA ARG A 117 3.03 -10.40 -4.45
C ARG A 117 2.59 -9.08 -5.09
N PHE A 118 2.96 -7.95 -4.49
CA PHE A 118 2.68 -6.62 -5.02
C PHE A 118 3.24 -6.43 -6.44
N PHE A 119 4.53 -6.67 -6.64
CA PHE A 119 5.18 -6.47 -7.94
C PHE A 119 4.60 -7.36 -9.05
N HIS A 120 4.26 -8.61 -8.75
CA HIS A 120 3.61 -9.50 -9.70
C HIS A 120 2.22 -9.00 -10.10
N THR A 121 1.39 -8.61 -9.12
CA THR A 121 0.06 -8.04 -9.40
C THR A 121 0.18 -6.79 -10.26
N VAL A 122 1.09 -5.87 -9.93
CA VAL A 122 1.32 -4.64 -10.72
C VAL A 122 1.77 -4.97 -12.13
N SER A 123 2.72 -5.89 -12.31
CA SER A 123 3.18 -6.28 -13.65
C SER A 123 2.06 -6.91 -14.49
N GLN A 124 1.20 -7.75 -13.89
CA GLN A 124 0.07 -8.35 -14.59
C GLN A 124 -1.03 -7.35 -14.97
N LEU A 125 -1.11 -6.22 -14.27
CA LEU A 125 -2.07 -5.16 -14.53
C LEU A 125 -1.53 -4.07 -15.48
N LEU A 126 -0.21 -3.95 -15.64
CA LEU A 126 0.41 -2.95 -16.52
C LEU A 126 0.60 -3.45 -17.95
N GLU A 127 0.29 -2.60 -18.93
CA GLU A 127 0.68 -2.82 -20.32
C GLU A 127 2.21 -2.78 -20.49
N VAL A 128 2.76 -3.48 -21.48
CA VAL A 128 4.15 -3.27 -21.89
C VAL A 128 4.29 -1.85 -22.44
N GLY A 129 5.26 -1.10 -21.93
CA GLY A 129 5.42 0.35 -22.10
C GLY A 129 4.71 1.18 -21.02
N GLY A 130 3.91 0.54 -20.17
CA GLY A 130 3.24 1.16 -19.03
C GLY A 130 4.20 1.54 -17.91
N ASN A 131 3.75 2.43 -17.02
CA ASN A 131 4.61 3.05 -16.01
C ASN A 131 4.12 2.74 -14.59
N LEU A 132 5.02 2.27 -13.73
CA LEU A 132 4.82 2.27 -12.28
C LEU A 132 5.50 3.51 -11.72
N VAL A 133 4.74 4.42 -11.12
CA VAL A 133 5.27 5.60 -10.43
C VAL A 133 4.99 5.52 -8.94
N CYS A 134 6.00 5.79 -8.12
CA CYS A 134 5.86 5.74 -6.69
C CYS A 134 6.67 6.81 -5.95
N THR A 135 6.22 7.14 -4.75
CA THR A 135 6.95 7.97 -3.79
C THR A 135 7.12 7.23 -2.49
N THR A 136 8.30 7.37 -1.89
CA THR A 136 8.65 6.71 -0.63
C THR A 136 9.81 7.44 0.04
N ILE A 137 10.15 7.04 1.27
CA ILE A 137 11.34 7.53 1.98
C ILE A 137 12.61 7.07 1.25
N ASP A 138 13.53 8.02 1.02
CA ASP A 138 14.83 7.79 0.40
C ASP A 138 15.79 7.20 1.42
N ALA A 139 16.02 5.88 1.33
CA ALA A 139 16.90 5.17 2.25
C ALA A 139 18.30 5.78 2.32
N ARG A 140 18.82 6.36 1.23
CA ARG A 140 20.15 6.99 1.23
C ARG A 140 20.22 8.18 2.18
N VAL A 141 19.14 8.96 2.25
CA VAL A 141 19.04 10.12 3.14
C VAL A 141 18.90 9.68 4.58
N VAL A 142 18.06 8.68 4.85
CA VAL A 142 17.89 8.11 6.20
C VAL A 142 19.20 7.54 6.74
N ILE A 143 19.92 6.75 5.94
CA ILE A 143 21.24 6.23 6.32
C ILE A 143 22.25 7.36 6.52
N GLY A 144 22.22 8.39 5.68
CA GLY A 144 23.04 9.59 5.87
C GLY A 144 22.78 10.27 7.21
N HIS A 145 21.53 10.40 7.64
CA HIS A 145 21.20 10.93 8.97
C HIS A 145 21.67 9.99 10.08
N LEU A 146 21.39 8.69 9.97
CA LEU A 146 21.79 7.68 10.94
C LEU A 146 23.30 7.70 11.22
N MET A 147 24.12 7.75 10.17
CA MET A 147 25.59 7.78 10.28
C MET A 147 26.11 9.10 10.89
N ASN A 148 25.34 10.18 10.81
CA ASN A 148 25.71 11.49 11.34
C ASN A 148 25.23 11.74 12.77
N LEU A 149 24.52 10.79 13.40
CA LEU A 149 24.09 10.92 14.79
C LEU A 149 25.27 10.85 15.78
N GLY A 150 26.42 10.29 15.37
CA GLY A 150 27.56 10.07 16.26
C GLY A 150 27.37 8.91 17.22
N GLU A 151 26.38 8.05 16.98
CA GLU A 151 26.09 6.86 17.78
C GLU A 151 27.17 5.77 17.61
N ASN A 152 27.41 5.01 18.68
CA ASN A 152 28.28 3.85 18.60
C ASN A 152 27.54 2.67 17.96
N LEU A 153 27.77 2.47 16.65
CA LEU A 153 27.20 1.38 15.85
C LEU A 153 28.01 0.08 15.91
N HIS A 154 28.91 -0.09 16.88
CA HIS A 154 29.60 -1.37 17.10
C HIS A 154 28.71 -2.41 17.82
N PHE A 155 27.59 -1.97 18.42
CA PHE A 155 26.61 -2.83 19.11
C PHE A 155 27.21 -3.76 20.18
N ASP A 156 28.34 -3.36 20.79
CA ASP A 156 29.03 -4.09 21.85
C ASP A 156 28.39 -3.92 23.24
N ASP A 157 27.41 -3.01 23.36
CA ASP A 157 26.70 -2.68 24.60
C ASP A 157 25.28 -3.26 24.59
N GLU A 158 24.78 -3.67 25.76
CA GLU A 158 23.44 -4.26 25.98
C GLU A 158 22.29 -3.23 25.92
N SER A 159 22.58 -1.94 25.65
CA SER A 159 21.55 -0.92 25.48
C SER A 159 20.52 -1.35 24.43
N LYS A 160 19.24 -1.30 24.83
CA LYS A 160 18.05 -1.55 24.01
C LYS A 160 17.35 -0.25 23.60
N GLU A 161 17.95 0.90 23.86
CA GLU A 161 17.32 2.16 23.51
C GLU A 161 17.26 2.32 21.98
N PRO A 162 16.09 2.73 21.44
CA PRO A 162 15.92 2.92 20.02
C PRO A 162 16.64 4.17 19.55
N ILE A 163 17.03 4.16 18.27
CA ILE A 163 17.77 5.25 17.64
C ILE A 163 16.76 6.15 16.92
N GLU A 164 16.79 7.45 17.22
CA GLU A 164 15.85 8.44 16.69
C GLU A 164 16.56 9.50 15.84
N ILE A 165 16.09 9.68 14.61
CA ILE A 165 16.48 10.73 13.69
C ILE A 165 15.41 11.83 13.75
N LYS A 166 15.84 13.09 13.92
CA LYS A 166 14.97 14.28 13.93
C LYS A 166 15.27 15.17 12.73
N VAL A 167 14.23 15.63 12.04
CA VAL A 167 14.33 16.46 10.83
C VAL A 167 13.30 17.59 10.91
N GLY A 168 13.62 18.78 10.35
CA GLY A 168 12.74 19.95 10.31
C GLY A 168 12.39 20.44 11.70
N ALA A 169 13.41 20.80 12.48
CA ALA A 169 13.27 21.20 13.89
C ALA A 169 12.55 20.18 14.79
N GLY A 170 12.51 18.90 14.40
CA GLY A 170 11.85 17.82 15.14
C GLY A 170 10.37 17.62 14.81
N ALA A 171 9.85 18.34 13.83
CA ALA A 171 8.50 18.12 13.30
C ALA A 171 8.38 16.76 12.60
N CYS A 172 9.47 16.21 12.05
CA CYS A 172 9.54 14.84 11.58
C CYS A 172 10.53 14.01 12.40
N ARG A 173 10.13 12.79 12.76
CA ARG A 173 10.94 11.82 13.50
C ARG A 173 10.90 10.47 12.82
N ILE A 174 12.06 9.83 12.72
CA ILE A 174 12.21 8.44 12.26
C ILE A 174 12.90 7.67 13.39
N ARG A 175 12.22 6.68 13.94
CA ARG A 175 12.71 5.89 15.07
C ARG A 175 12.92 4.44 14.66
N PHE A 176 14.12 3.92 14.87
CA PHE A 176 14.49 2.54 14.63
C PHE A 176 14.71 1.79 15.94
N GLU A 177 14.22 0.56 16.01
CA GLU A 177 14.71 -0.39 17.02
C GLU A 177 16.17 -0.75 16.74
N ARG A 178 16.95 -0.94 17.80
CA ARG A 178 18.41 -1.08 17.69
C ARG A 178 18.84 -2.31 16.88
N ASP A 179 18.07 -3.40 16.96
CA ASP A 179 18.29 -4.61 16.17
C ASP A 179 18.08 -4.37 14.67
N ILE A 180 17.17 -3.47 14.28
CA ILE A 180 16.98 -3.10 12.88
C ILE A 180 18.18 -2.31 12.39
N VAL A 181 18.71 -1.39 13.19
CA VAL A 181 19.94 -0.65 12.83
C VAL A 181 21.13 -1.60 12.70
N LYS A 182 21.25 -2.58 13.61
CA LYS A 182 22.28 -3.63 13.52
C LYS A 182 22.15 -4.44 12.23
N LYS A 183 20.92 -4.80 11.85
CA LYS A 183 20.62 -5.48 10.59
C LYS A 183 21.03 -4.63 9.38
N ILE A 184 20.70 -3.33 9.38
CA ILE A 184 21.08 -2.37 8.32
C ILE A 184 22.60 -2.25 8.16
N VAL A 185 23.34 -2.08 9.26
CA VAL A 185 24.80 -1.86 9.22
C VAL A 185 25.57 -3.13 8.86
N ASN A 186 25.10 -4.29 9.34
CA ASN A 186 25.75 -5.57 9.09
C ASN A 186 25.34 -6.23 7.76
N CYS A 187 24.36 -5.66 7.05
CA CYS A 187 23.99 -6.12 5.71
C CYS A 187 25.16 -5.92 4.74
N SER A 188 25.98 -6.96 4.60
CA SER A 188 26.98 -7.07 3.54
C SER A 188 26.24 -7.47 2.27
N SER A 189 26.17 -6.57 1.29
CA SER A 189 25.66 -6.92 -0.04
C SER A 189 26.73 -6.66 -1.09
N ASP A 190 27.17 -7.72 -1.77
CA ASP A 190 27.86 -7.63 -3.05
C ASP A 190 26.86 -7.42 -4.21
N GLY A 191 25.57 -7.23 -3.90
CA GLY A 191 24.50 -6.93 -4.84
C GLY A 191 24.02 -8.13 -5.66
N THR A 192 24.55 -9.33 -5.42
CA THR A 192 24.24 -10.52 -6.24
C THR A 192 23.13 -11.40 -5.68
N ASP A 193 22.85 -11.34 -4.38
CA ASP A 193 21.78 -12.12 -3.75
C ASP A 193 20.85 -11.23 -2.91
N ILE A 194 19.54 -11.25 -3.20
CA ILE A 194 18.53 -10.57 -2.39
C ILE A 194 18.34 -11.39 -1.12
N SER A 195 19.17 -11.15 -0.11
CA SER A 195 19.00 -11.76 1.21
C SER A 195 17.64 -11.37 1.79
N GLU A 196 16.99 -12.31 2.50
CA GLU A 196 15.84 -12.02 3.38
C GLU A 196 16.15 -10.90 4.39
N ASP A 197 17.43 -10.67 4.65
CA ASP A 197 17.91 -9.60 5.53
C ASP A 197 17.68 -8.18 4.99
N LEU A 198 17.22 -8.02 3.75
CA LEU A 198 16.92 -6.70 3.19
C LEU A 198 15.42 -6.34 3.21
N PHE A 199 14.61 -7.15 3.88
CA PHE A 199 13.19 -6.93 4.14
C PHE A 199 12.90 -6.74 5.63
N GLY A 200 11.74 -6.16 5.94
CA GLY A 200 11.31 -5.95 7.34
C GLY A 200 12.19 -4.95 8.10
N LEU A 201 12.81 -3.99 7.39
CA LEU A 201 13.62 -2.92 7.97
C LEU A 201 12.72 -1.84 8.57
N GLU A 202 12.04 -2.17 9.66
CA GLU A 202 10.98 -1.35 10.25
C GLU A 202 11.52 -0.10 10.94
N TYR A 203 10.82 1.02 10.76
CA TYR A 203 10.94 2.22 11.57
C TYR A 203 9.56 2.80 11.87
N THR A 204 9.44 3.50 13.00
CA THR A 204 8.27 4.34 13.27
C THR A 204 8.49 5.70 12.63
N PHE A 205 7.56 6.11 11.76
CA PHE A 205 7.54 7.46 11.18
C PHE A 205 6.58 8.34 11.95
N THR A 206 7.04 9.51 12.38
CA THR A 206 6.19 10.52 12.99
C THR A 206 6.30 11.85 12.28
N LEU A 207 5.17 12.46 11.94
CA LEU A 207 5.09 13.83 11.41
C LEU A 207 4.07 14.61 12.23
N VAL A 208 4.49 15.72 12.82
CA VAL A 208 3.63 16.59 13.64
C VAL A 208 2.88 17.55 12.74
N GLU A 209 1.59 17.73 12.98
CA GLU A 209 0.79 18.71 12.26
C GLU A 209 1.11 20.13 12.77
N GLY A 210 1.36 21.08 11.85
CA GLY A 210 1.61 22.47 12.20
C GLY A 210 0.35 23.15 12.76
N SER A 211 0.53 24.15 13.64
CA SER A 211 -0.56 24.91 14.29
C SER A 211 -1.52 25.66 13.33
N ASP A 212 -1.15 25.77 12.06
CA ASP A 212 -1.76 26.69 11.11
C ASP A 212 -2.75 26.02 10.15
N HIS A 213 -2.98 24.71 10.31
CA HIS A 213 -4.02 23.97 9.59
C HIS A 213 -5.04 23.49 10.62
N GLY A 214 -6.32 23.77 10.41
CA GLY A 214 -7.38 23.72 11.43
C GLY A 214 -7.77 22.33 11.99
N ALA A 215 -6.83 21.38 12.07
CA ALA A 215 -6.91 20.16 12.85
C ALA A 215 -5.90 20.29 14.01
N GLY A 216 -6.32 19.89 15.22
CA GLY A 216 -5.65 20.27 16.46
C GLY A 216 -4.22 19.73 16.64
N VAL A 217 -3.60 20.16 17.74
CA VAL A 217 -2.28 19.69 18.22
C VAL A 217 -2.25 18.16 18.26
N GLY A 218 -1.45 17.51 17.41
CA GLY A 218 -1.33 16.05 17.32
C GLY A 218 -0.30 15.58 16.28
N ASP A 219 -0.01 14.28 16.27
CA ASP A 219 0.78 13.63 15.21
C ASP A 219 -0.11 13.40 13.99
N ALA A 220 0.25 13.97 12.84
CA ALA A 220 -0.44 13.77 11.55
C ALA A 220 -0.27 12.32 11.05
N VAL A 221 0.88 11.72 11.34
CA VAL A 221 1.21 10.32 11.08
C VAL A 221 2.03 9.80 12.25
N ASN A 222 1.70 8.61 12.76
CA ASN A 222 2.52 7.85 13.70
C ASN A 222 2.32 6.35 13.43
N LEU A 223 3.05 5.81 12.47
CA LEU A 223 2.84 4.46 11.95
C LEU A 223 4.17 3.73 11.70
N PRO A 224 4.18 2.39 11.77
CA PRO A 224 5.32 1.60 11.31
C PRO A 224 5.41 1.67 9.78
N GLU A 225 6.60 1.92 9.26
CA GLU A 225 6.97 1.86 7.84
C GLU A 225 8.21 0.99 7.68
N TRP A 226 8.55 0.61 6.44
CA TRP A 226 9.72 -0.23 6.16
C TRP A 226 10.68 0.44 5.19
N LEU A 227 11.95 0.54 5.59
CA LEU A 227 13.01 1.18 4.81
C LEU A 227 13.25 0.38 3.53
N ILE A 228 13.35 1.07 2.41
CA ILE A 228 13.46 0.45 1.09
C ILE A 228 14.85 0.73 0.49
N PRO A 229 15.78 -0.25 0.51
CA PRO A 229 16.98 -0.16 -0.30
C PRO A 229 16.59 -0.15 -1.80
N ILE A 230 16.98 0.91 -2.53
CA ILE A 230 16.69 1.04 -3.96
C ILE A 230 17.18 -0.16 -4.80
N PRO A 231 18.35 -0.78 -4.53
CA PRO A 231 18.78 -1.98 -5.25
C PRO A 231 17.80 -3.15 -5.11
N VAL A 232 17.23 -3.35 -3.92
CA VAL A 232 16.24 -4.42 -3.65
C VAL A 232 14.96 -4.15 -4.40
N LEU A 233 14.46 -2.91 -4.35
CA LEU A 233 13.27 -2.50 -5.10
C LEU A 233 13.46 -2.71 -6.61
N THR A 234 14.66 -2.39 -7.11
CA THR A 234 15.03 -2.55 -8.52
C THR A 234 15.08 -4.03 -8.91
N ALA A 235 15.65 -4.88 -8.06
CA ALA A 235 15.73 -6.31 -8.31
C ALA A 235 14.34 -6.96 -8.35
N LEU A 236 13.44 -6.62 -7.42
CA LEU A 236 12.04 -7.07 -7.42
C LEU A 236 11.28 -6.63 -8.68
N ALA A 237 11.47 -5.38 -9.11
CA ALA A 237 10.89 -4.88 -10.34
C ALA A 237 11.40 -5.66 -11.57
N ASN A 238 12.71 -5.89 -11.65
CA ASN A 238 13.34 -6.59 -12.77
C ASN A 238 12.86 -8.06 -12.91
N GLU A 239 12.58 -8.74 -11.79
CA GLU A 239 12.00 -10.11 -11.79
C GLU A 239 10.71 -10.16 -12.64
N VAL A 240 9.88 -9.13 -12.54
CA VAL A 240 8.56 -9.05 -13.17
C VAL A 240 8.53 -8.24 -14.47
N GLY A 241 9.70 -7.91 -15.02
CA GLY A 241 9.81 -7.20 -16.31
C GLY A 241 9.63 -5.68 -16.24
N LEU A 242 9.77 -5.09 -15.05
CA LEU A 242 9.82 -3.65 -14.82
C LEU A 242 11.28 -3.21 -14.70
N GLU A 243 11.70 -2.20 -15.47
CA GLU A 243 13.03 -1.61 -15.39
C GLU A 243 12.96 -0.22 -14.74
N LEU A 244 13.93 0.09 -13.87
CA LEU A 244 14.04 1.39 -13.22
C LEU A 244 14.42 2.46 -14.25
N ASP A 245 13.59 3.49 -14.40
CA ASP A 245 13.89 4.68 -15.21
C ASP A 245 14.69 5.69 -14.36
N TYR A 246 14.15 6.05 -13.18
CA TYR A 246 14.88 6.88 -12.23
C TYR A 246 14.40 6.68 -10.78
N ALA A 247 15.29 6.97 -9.82
CA ALA A 247 15.00 7.12 -8.40
C ALA A 247 15.63 8.43 -7.89
N GLN A 248 14.84 9.51 -7.88
CA GLN A 248 15.31 10.88 -7.61
C GLN A 248 14.81 11.34 -6.25
N ASN A 249 15.73 11.86 -5.42
CA ASN A 249 15.32 12.56 -4.21
C ASN A 249 14.41 13.75 -4.55
N PHE A 250 13.46 14.15 -3.70
CA PHE A 250 12.55 15.25 -4.01
C PHE A 250 13.27 16.57 -4.32
N HIS A 251 14.40 16.86 -3.67
CA HIS A 251 15.20 18.04 -3.99
C HIS A 251 15.75 17.98 -5.42
N GLU A 252 16.26 16.81 -5.82
CA GLU A 252 16.75 16.55 -7.17
C GLU A 252 15.61 16.61 -8.20
N PHE A 253 14.48 15.98 -7.87
CA PHE A 253 13.28 15.91 -8.71
C PHE A 253 12.72 17.30 -9.01
N PHE A 254 12.65 18.16 -7.99
CA PHE A 254 12.25 19.56 -8.11
C PHE A 254 13.29 20.37 -8.90
N SER A 255 14.58 20.23 -8.56
CA SER A 255 15.66 20.97 -9.24
C SER A 255 15.68 20.72 -10.75
N LYS A 256 15.47 19.47 -11.19
CA LYS A 256 15.34 19.09 -12.61
C LYS A 256 14.12 19.71 -13.31
N ARG A 257 13.12 20.18 -12.57
CA ARG A 257 11.86 20.76 -13.07
C ARG A 257 11.63 22.20 -12.63
N LYS A 258 12.69 22.87 -12.16
CA LYS A 258 12.60 24.22 -11.60
C LYS A 258 12.23 25.29 -12.62
N ASP A 259 12.45 25.02 -13.92
CA ASP A 259 12.10 25.96 -15.00
C ASP A 259 10.57 25.97 -15.23
N PRO A 260 9.89 27.09 -14.92
CA PRO A 260 8.45 27.21 -15.09
C PRO A 260 8.03 27.25 -16.56
N SER A 261 8.91 27.62 -17.49
CA SER A 261 8.59 27.65 -18.92
C SER A 261 8.42 26.24 -19.48
N LEU A 262 9.22 25.29 -18.98
CA LEU A 262 9.17 23.88 -19.37
C LEU A 262 8.14 23.09 -18.56
N ASN A 263 7.82 23.52 -17.33
CA ASN A 263 6.97 22.79 -16.39
C ASN A 263 5.81 23.64 -15.84
N SER A 264 5.20 24.48 -16.69
CA SER A 264 4.23 25.50 -16.29
C SER A 264 3.03 24.97 -15.50
N GLY A 265 2.51 23.79 -15.87
CA GLY A 265 1.42 23.13 -15.16
C GLY A 265 1.79 22.75 -13.72
N ALA A 266 2.98 22.18 -13.52
CA ALA A 266 3.47 21.81 -12.18
C ALA A 266 3.71 23.04 -11.31
N HIS A 267 4.30 24.10 -11.87
CA HIS A 267 4.52 25.36 -11.15
C HIS A 267 3.20 26.07 -10.80
N SER A 268 2.23 26.06 -11.70
CA SER A 268 0.87 26.58 -11.41
C SER A 268 0.21 25.81 -10.26
N SER A 269 0.43 24.49 -10.21
CA SER A 269 -0.08 23.65 -9.12
C SER A 269 0.46 24.06 -7.75
N LEU A 270 1.75 24.45 -7.64
CA LEU A 270 2.35 24.90 -6.38
C LEU A 270 1.57 26.07 -5.75
N TYR A 271 1.12 27.01 -6.57
CA TYR A 271 0.28 28.13 -6.12
C TYR A 271 -1.16 27.68 -5.82
N SER A 272 -1.78 26.91 -6.71
CA SER A 272 -3.17 26.47 -6.54
C SER A 272 -3.38 25.57 -5.31
N MET A 273 -2.35 24.80 -4.96
CA MET A 273 -2.33 23.91 -3.80
C MET A 273 -1.80 24.61 -2.54
N LYS A 274 -1.47 25.90 -2.62
CA LYS A 274 -0.97 26.72 -1.50
C LYS A 274 0.30 26.14 -0.85
N VAL A 275 1.17 25.54 -1.67
CA VAL A 275 2.46 24.98 -1.19
C VAL A 275 3.42 26.11 -0.81
N LEU A 276 3.42 27.20 -1.58
CA LEU A 276 4.36 28.30 -1.39
C LEU A 276 3.82 29.33 -0.41
N ASN A 277 4.70 29.84 0.45
CA ASN A 277 4.46 31.00 1.29
C ASN A 277 4.38 32.29 0.45
N ARG A 278 4.16 33.43 1.11
CA ARG A 278 4.05 34.75 0.46
C ARG A 278 5.28 35.16 -0.35
N ASN A 279 6.45 34.57 -0.07
CA ASN A 279 7.69 34.84 -0.76
C ASN A 279 7.93 33.88 -1.95
N GLY A 280 6.99 32.98 -2.24
CA GLY A 280 7.14 31.99 -3.31
C GLY A 280 8.09 30.83 -2.95
N SER A 281 8.33 30.57 -1.67
CA SER A 281 9.20 29.48 -1.18
C SER A 281 8.45 28.59 -0.19
N ILE A 282 9.11 27.52 0.29
CA ILE A 282 8.71 26.82 1.52
C ILE A 282 9.70 27.14 2.64
N SER A 283 9.38 26.79 3.89
CA SER A 283 10.29 27.01 5.03
C SER A 283 11.52 26.08 4.96
N PRO A 284 12.64 26.45 5.62
CA PRO A 284 13.80 25.57 5.69
C PRO A 284 13.48 24.19 6.30
N ASP A 285 12.61 24.15 7.31
CA ASP A 285 12.22 22.91 7.99
C ASP A 285 11.38 22.01 7.07
N GLU A 286 10.38 22.55 6.38
CA GLU A 286 9.61 21.80 5.37
C GLU A 286 10.49 21.33 4.21
N TRP A 287 11.46 22.15 3.79
CA TRP A 287 12.43 21.78 2.76
C TRP A 287 13.31 20.64 3.24
N GLU A 288 13.80 20.67 4.48
CA GLU A 288 14.57 19.58 5.08
C GLU A 288 13.75 18.28 5.13
N ILE A 289 12.50 18.33 5.62
CA ILE A 289 11.60 17.18 5.69
C ILE A 289 11.31 16.62 4.29
N SER A 290 11.06 17.47 3.31
CA SER A 290 10.81 17.02 1.93
C SER A 290 11.99 16.23 1.34
N ARG A 291 13.22 16.49 1.82
CA ARG A 291 14.43 15.74 1.42
C ARG A 291 14.39 14.29 1.85
N LEU A 292 13.57 13.91 2.83
CA LEU A 292 13.42 12.51 3.23
C LEU A 292 12.79 11.66 2.13
N TYR A 293 12.08 12.26 1.18
CA TYR A 293 11.35 11.53 0.16
C TYR A 293 12.08 11.46 -1.18
N CYS A 294 11.77 10.42 -1.95
CA CYS A 294 12.17 10.26 -3.33
C CYS A 294 10.97 9.91 -4.23
N ALA A 295 11.08 10.30 -5.49
CA ALA A 295 10.19 9.92 -6.58
C ALA A 295 10.88 8.87 -7.45
N ILE A 296 10.19 7.74 -7.65
CA ILE A 296 10.71 6.59 -8.39
C ILE A 296 9.77 6.27 -9.54
N LYS A 297 10.35 5.94 -10.69
CA LYS A 297 9.61 5.51 -11.88
C LYS A 297 10.22 4.25 -12.45
N PHE A 298 9.37 3.26 -12.72
CA PHE A 298 9.69 2.08 -13.50
C PHE A 298 8.87 2.05 -14.79
N CYS A 299 9.41 1.40 -15.81
CA CYS A 299 8.73 1.11 -17.08
C CYS A 299 8.61 -0.41 -17.28
N LYS A 300 7.44 -0.91 -17.67
CA LYS A 300 7.29 -2.33 -18.02
C LYS A 300 7.86 -2.56 -19.42
N VAL A 301 8.91 -3.37 -19.53
CA VAL A 301 9.59 -3.62 -20.82
C VAL A 301 9.30 -5.01 -21.38
N ARG A 302 8.81 -5.94 -20.55
CA ARG A 302 8.48 -7.31 -20.95
C ARG A 302 7.47 -7.93 -19.99
N GLU A 303 6.85 -9.02 -20.43
CA GLU A 303 6.03 -9.85 -19.55
C GLU A 303 6.89 -10.59 -18.50
N PRO A 304 6.34 -10.85 -17.31
CA PRO A 304 7.04 -11.60 -16.28
C PRO A 304 7.33 -13.02 -16.75
N LYS A 305 8.56 -13.50 -16.52
CA LYS A 305 8.97 -14.87 -16.92
C LYS A 305 8.47 -15.94 -15.96
N VAL A 306 8.20 -15.56 -14.72
CA VAL A 306 7.81 -16.46 -13.63
C VAL A 306 6.38 -16.13 -13.23
N GLN A 307 5.55 -17.16 -13.09
CA GLN A 307 4.25 -17.02 -12.42
C GLN A 307 4.48 -17.31 -10.94
N LEU A 308 4.02 -16.42 -10.05
CA LEU A 308 3.97 -16.76 -8.63
C LEU A 308 2.88 -17.81 -8.43
N GLU A 309 3.27 -18.98 -7.95
CA GLU A 309 2.34 -19.95 -7.39
C GLU A 309 2.32 -19.73 -5.87
N ASP A 310 1.15 -19.44 -5.31
CA ASP A 310 0.99 -19.44 -3.86
C ASP A 310 1.08 -20.90 -3.37
N GLU A 311 2.24 -21.31 -2.84
CA GLU A 311 2.44 -22.65 -2.29
C GLU A 311 1.51 -22.95 -1.10
N ASN A 312 1.03 -21.91 -0.40
CA ASN A 312 0.13 -22.00 0.76
C ASN A 312 -1.37 -22.02 0.42
N ASP A 313 -1.75 -22.08 -0.86
CA ASP A 313 -3.16 -22.08 -1.28
C ASP A 313 -3.91 -23.40 -0.96
N GLU A 314 -3.29 -24.39 -0.30
CA GLU A 314 -3.99 -25.60 0.19
C GLU A 314 -5.11 -25.26 1.20
N TYR A 315 -5.13 -24.02 1.73
CA TYR A 315 -6.18 -23.48 2.60
C TYR A 315 -6.91 -22.25 2.03
N ALA A 316 -6.66 -21.87 0.76
CA ALA A 316 -7.42 -20.81 0.11
C ALA A 316 -8.80 -21.36 -0.29
N PHE A 317 -9.74 -21.31 0.66
CA PHE A 317 -11.13 -21.69 0.44
C PHE A 317 -11.68 -20.95 -0.77
N SER A 318 -12.25 -21.70 -1.71
CA SER A 318 -13.06 -21.14 -2.78
C SER A 318 -14.26 -20.46 -2.15
N ASP A 319 -14.34 -19.12 -2.25
CA ASP A 319 -15.51 -18.28 -1.90
C ASP A 319 -16.79 -18.61 -2.73
N ASP A 320 -16.82 -19.78 -3.37
CA ASP A 320 -17.67 -20.11 -4.51
C ASP A 320 -18.54 -21.35 -4.32
N GLU A 321 -18.46 -22.04 -3.17
CA GLU A 321 -19.48 -23.03 -2.80
C GLU A 321 -20.50 -22.49 -1.75
N ASP A 322 -20.37 -21.24 -1.29
CA ASP A 322 -20.91 -20.85 0.02
C ASP A 322 -22.00 -19.75 0.04
N ASP A 323 -22.72 -19.49 -1.06
CA ASP A 323 -23.89 -18.58 -1.01
C ASP A 323 -25.25 -19.30 -0.89
N ASP A 324 -25.36 -20.60 -1.19
CA ASP A 324 -26.65 -21.33 -1.15
C ASP A 324 -26.77 -22.37 0.00
N PHE A 325 -25.74 -22.55 0.84
CA PHE A 325 -25.80 -23.51 1.96
C PHE A 325 -26.40 -22.88 3.22
N GLU A 326 -27.71 -23.01 3.37
CA GLU A 326 -28.45 -22.58 4.56
C GLU A 326 -28.34 -23.64 5.67
N VAL A 327 -27.64 -23.29 6.77
CA VAL A 327 -27.46 -24.20 7.92
C VAL A 327 -28.77 -24.30 8.71
N ASP A 328 -29.29 -25.52 8.89
CA ASP A 328 -30.48 -25.78 9.72
C ASP A 328 -30.38 -25.07 11.09
N PRO A 329 -31.41 -24.33 11.53
CA PRO A 329 -31.37 -23.55 12.77
C PRO A 329 -31.00 -24.35 14.03
N LYS A 330 -31.40 -25.61 14.14
CA LYS A 330 -31.07 -26.48 15.28
C LYS A 330 -29.61 -26.91 15.23
N LEU A 331 -29.09 -27.19 14.03
CA LEU A 331 -27.69 -27.55 13.82
C LEU A 331 -26.78 -26.34 14.07
N LYS A 332 -27.18 -25.15 13.61
CA LYS A 332 -26.50 -23.87 13.87
C LYS A 332 -26.33 -23.63 15.38
N MET A 333 -27.40 -23.78 16.15
CA MET A 333 -27.36 -23.57 17.60
C MET A 333 -26.41 -24.56 18.31
N LYS A 334 -26.33 -25.81 17.83
CA LYS A 334 -25.44 -26.84 18.37
C LYS A 334 -23.95 -26.59 18.03
N LEU A 335 -23.67 -26.07 16.84
CA LEU A 335 -22.31 -25.92 16.31
C LEU A 335 -21.65 -24.56 16.60
N THR A 336 -22.44 -23.54 16.96
CA THR A 336 -21.94 -22.18 17.22
C THR A 336 -20.78 -22.13 18.23
N PRO A 337 -20.80 -22.85 19.37
CA PRO A 337 -19.67 -22.83 20.31
C PRO A 337 -18.37 -23.41 19.72
N MET A 338 -18.48 -24.49 18.94
CA MET A 338 -17.32 -25.10 18.27
C MET A 338 -16.79 -24.24 17.12
N ALA A 339 -17.70 -23.60 16.38
CA ALA A 339 -17.37 -22.68 15.30
C ALA A 339 -16.58 -21.48 15.82
N MET A 340 -17.03 -20.88 16.92
CA MET A 340 -16.35 -19.74 17.55
C MET A 340 -14.95 -20.12 18.07
N MET A 341 -14.81 -21.31 18.68
CA MET A 341 -13.50 -21.80 19.15
C MET A 341 -12.53 -22.03 17.98
N LYS A 342 -12.99 -22.63 16.88
CA LYS A 342 -12.17 -22.82 15.68
C LYS A 342 -11.82 -21.49 15.01
N ALA A 343 -12.77 -20.57 14.90
CA ALA A 343 -12.56 -19.25 14.29
C ALA A 343 -11.48 -18.48 15.04
N LYS A 344 -11.54 -18.49 16.38
CA LYS A 344 -10.51 -17.91 17.25
C LYS A 344 -9.15 -18.59 17.09
N LYS A 345 -9.12 -19.92 16.95
CA LYS A 345 -7.88 -20.67 16.74
C LYS A 345 -7.24 -20.35 15.38
N VAL A 346 -8.06 -20.19 14.34
CA VAL A 346 -7.61 -19.87 12.98
C VAL A 346 -7.11 -18.43 12.89
N ALA A 347 -7.82 -17.48 13.51
CA ALA A 347 -7.40 -16.09 13.55
C ALA A 347 -6.13 -15.86 14.39
N GLY A 348 -5.86 -16.73 15.38
CA GLY A 348 -4.84 -16.49 16.39
C GLY A 348 -5.36 -15.58 17.51
N ASN A 349 -4.85 -15.77 18.73
CA ASN A 349 -5.43 -15.12 19.92
C ASN A 349 -5.34 -13.59 19.87
N ASP A 350 -4.21 -13.03 19.42
CA ASP A 350 -3.96 -11.59 19.45
C ASP A 350 -4.76 -10.87 18.35
N ALA A 351 -4.70 -11.38 17.11
CA ALA A 351 -5.50 -10.86 16.00
C ALA A 351 -7.01 -11.05 16.22
N TRP A 352 -7.44 -12.11 16.91
CA TRP A 352 -8.84 -12.25 17.31
C TRP A 352 -9.26 -11.17 18.29
N GLN A 353 -8.41 -10.73 19.23
CA GLN A 353 -8.80 -9.67 20.16
C GLN A 353 -8.98 -8.33 19.44
N GLU A 354 -8.07 -8.01 18.52
CA GLU A 354 -8.05 -6.76 17.74
C GLU A 354 -9.10 -6.71 16.63
N SER A 355 -9.67 -7.86 16.24
CA SER A 355 -10.71 -7.94 15.20
C SER A 355 -12.03 -7.27 15.61
N SER A 356 -12.67 -6.60 14.66
CA SER A 356 -14.00 -6.00 14.84
C SER A 356 -15.08 -7.05 15.13
N ALA A 357 -16.22 -6.64 15.67
CA ALA A 357 -17.35 -7.55 15.90
C ALA A 357 -17.91 -8.15 14.60
N GLU A 358 -17.85 -7.39 13.49
CA GLU A 358 -18.25 -7.87 12.17
C GLU A 358 -17.30 -8.96 11.65
N GLU A 359 -15.98 -8.77 11.81
CA GLU A 359 -14.99 -9.75 11.35
C GLU A 359 -15.02 -11.03 12.18
N LYS A 360 -15.19 -10.91 13.51
CA LYS A 360 -15.42 -12.06 14.40
C LYS A 360 -16.65 -12.87 14.00
N THR A 361 -17.75 -12.17 13.67
CA THR A 361 -19.00 -12.79 13.21
C THR A 361 -18.77 -13.52 11.89
N ARG A 362 -18.10 -12.87 10.92
CA ARG A 362 -17.78 -13.46 9.62
C ARG A 362 -16.94 -14.74 9.75
N LEU A 363 -15.85 -14.70 10.52
CA LEU A 363 -14.98 -15.85 10.75
C LEU A 363 -15.72 -17.00 11.45
N MET A 364 -16.59 -16.67 12.42
CA MET A 364 -17.45 -17.65 13.09
C MET A 364 -18.43 -18.30 12.12
N GLU A 365 -19.09 -17.51 11.26
CA GLU A 365 -20.05 -18.04 10.27
C GLU A 365 -19.38 -18.95 9.24
N ILE A 366 -18.14 -18.63 8.84
CA ILE A 366 -17.31 -19.49 7.99
C ILE A 366 -17.07 -20.85 8.67
N GLU A 367 -16.60 -20.87 9.92
CA GLU A 367 -16.35 -22.12 10.66
C GLU A 367 -17.62 -22.91 10.98
N LEU A 368 -18.73 -22.21 11.16
CA LEU A 368 -20.05 -22.83 11.38
C LEU A 368 -20.49 -23.62 10.15
N ARG A 369 -20.35 -23.04 8.95
CA ARG A 369 -20.69 -23.71 7.68
C ARG A 369 -19.79 -24.94 7.46
N LYS A 370 -18.49 -24.82 7.74
CA LYS A 370 -17.54 -25.96 7.68
C LYS A 370 -17.96 -27.12 8.58
N LEU A 371 -18.33 -26.82 9.83
CA LEU A 371 -18.76 -27.82 10.80
C LEU A 371 -20.09 -28.47 10.40
N ALA A 372 -21.03 -27.68 9.87
CA ALA A 372 -22.32 -28.19 9.43
C ALA A 372 -22.18 -29.13 8.22
N LYS A 373 -21.32 -28.80 7.26
CA LYS A 373 -21.03 -29.63 6.08
C LYS A 373 -20.25 -30.91 6.39
N ALA A 374 -19.47 -30.93 7.47
CA ALA A 374 -18.78 -32.14 7.92
C ALA A 374 -19.70 -33.13 8.66
N MET A 375 -20.91 -32.70 9.05
CA MET A 375 -21.89 -33.51 9.78
C MET A 375 -23.11 -33.94 8.95
N GLY A 376 -23.33 -33.32 7.79
CA GLY A 376 -24.31 -33.73 6.78
C GLY A 376 -23.63 -34.48 5.65
#